data_AF-A0A1G8C4C6-F1
#
_entry.id   AF-A0A1G8C4C6-F1
#
_cell.length_a   1.000
_cell.length_b   1.000
_cell.length_c   1.000
_cell.angle_alpha   90.00
_cell.angle_beta   90.00
_cell.angle_gamma   90.00
#
_symmetry.space_group_name_H-M   'P 1'
#
loop_
_entity.id
_entity.type
_entity.pdbx_description
1 polymer ?
#
loop_
_entity_poly.entity_id
_entity_poly.type
_entity_poly.pdbx_seq_one_letter_code
_entity_poly.pdbx_strand_id
1 'polypeptide(L)' 'MTLTPVDLLPFDARVERLDELAGYLRETLLDHDGQMPLRAFLDTAAREHRLPMAEVKYGLTRAKGLGTISVTGAGIVALA' A
#
# COMPACT_ATOMS: atom_id res chain seq x y z
N MET A 1 -10.66 8.57 17.45
CA MET A 1 -10.01 8.44 16.13
C MET A 1 -8.58 8.95 16.27
N THR A 2 -7.58 8.11 16.02
CA THR A 2 -6.17 8.50 16.06
C THR A 2 -5.77 8.94 14.65
N LEU A 3 -5.31 10.18 14.50
CA LEU A 3 -4.77 10.69 13.24
C LEU A 3 -3.46 9.96 12.93
N THR A 4 -3.27 9.55 11.68
CA THR A 4 -2.02 8.94 11.22
C THR A 4 -0.99 10.01 10.85
N PRO A 5 0.31 9.71 10.81
CA PRO A 5 1.32 10.68 10.36
C PRO A 5 1.00 11.29 8.99
N VAL A 6 0.46 10.49 8.06
CA VAL A 6 0.04 10.93 6.72
C VAL A 6 -1.09 11.98 6.78
N ASP A 7 -2.02 11.86 7.73
CA ASP A 7 -3.14 12.78 7.88
C ASP A 7 -2.70 14.18 8.36
N LEU A 8 -1.52 14.26 8.98
CA LEU A 8 -0.96 15.50 9.52
C LEU A 8 -0.08 16.25 8.50
N LEU A 9 0.26 15.62 7.37
CA LEU A 9 1.09 16.23 6.35
C LEU A 9 0.33 17.31 5.54
N PRO A 10 1.01 18.40 5.12
CA PRO A 10 0.53 19.29 4.07
C PRO A 10 0.19 18.52 2.79
N PHE A 11 -0.70 19.07 1.96
CA PHE A 11 -1.23 18.36 0.79
C PHE A 11 -0.14 17.80 -0.13
N ASP A 12 0.84 18.61 -0.53
CA ASP A 12 1.90 18.16 -1.46
C ASP A 12 2.76 17.04 -0.86
N ALA A 13 3.20 17.20 0.39
CA ALA A 13 3.97 16.19 1.11
C ALA A 13 3.16 14.91 1.35
N ARG A 14 1.84 15.03 1.51
CA ARG A 14 0.94 13.87 1.61
C ARG A 14 0.88 13.11 0.30
N VAL A 15 0.76 13.80 -0.83
CA VAL A 15 0.74 13.15 -2.16
C VAL A 15 2.05 12.40 -2.38
N GLU A 16 3.19 13.05 -2.12
CA GLU A 16 4.51 12.44 -2.25
C GLU A 16 4.65 11.20 -1.35
N ARG A 17 4.25 11.29 -0.08
CA ARG A 17 4.27 10.14 0.84
C ARG A 17 3.35 9.01 0.38
N LEU A 18 2.17 9.31 -0.17
CA LEU A 18 1.26 8.30 -0.69
C LEU A 18 1.83 7.60 -1.93
N ASP A 19 2.55 8.33 -2.78
CA ASP A 19 3.24 7.78 -3.96
C ASP A 19 4.41 6.86 -3.55
N GLU A 20 5.18 7.27 -2.54
CA GLU A 20 6.24 6.44 -1.93
C GLU A 20 5.66 5.15 -1.34
N LEU A 21 4.59 5.25 -0.54
CA LEU A 21 3.89 4.09 0.01
C LEU A 21 3.39 3.15 -1.09
N ALA A 22 2.82 3.70 -2.17
CA ALA A 22 2.39 2.90 -3.32
C ALA A 22 3.58 2.19 -4.01
N GLY A 23 4.75 2.81 -4.06
CA GLY A 23 6.01 2.21 -4.53
C GLY A 23 6.42 0.99 -3.71
N TYR A 24 6.50 1.13 -2.38
CA TYR A 24 6.84 0.03 -1.46
C TYR A 24 5.89 -1.17 -1.59
N LEU A 25 4.60 -0.90 -1.75
CA LEU A 25 3.59 -1.93 -1.95
C LEU A 25 3.77 -2.69 -3.26
N ARG A 26 4.17 -1.99 -4.32
CA ARG A 26 4.48 -2.60 -5.61
C ARG A 26 5.74 -3.46 -5.52
N GLU A 27 6.77 -2.98 -4.84
CA GLU A 27 8.01 -3.74 -4.57
C GLU A 27 7.71 -5.02 -3.80
N THR A 28 6.88 -4.93 -2.76
CA THR A 28 6.43 -6.11 -2.00
C THR A 28 5.80 -7.17 -2.91
N LEU A 29 4.98 -6.78 -3.89
CA LEU A 29 4.42 -7.76 -4.82
C LEU A 29 5.48 -8.31 -5.78
N LEU A 30 6.40 -7.48 -6.28
CA LEU A 30 7.48 -7.94 -7.15
C LEU A 30 8.36 -9.00 -6.48
N ASP A 31 8.65 -8.84 -5.19
CA ASP A 31 9.43 -9.80 -4.40
C ASP A 31 8.67 -11.10 -4.08
N HIS A 32 7.33 -11.10 -4.23
CA HIS A 32 6.44 -12.22 -3.90
C HIS A 32 5.60 -12.66 -5.12
N ASP A 33 6.27 -12.90 -6.25
CA ASP A 33 5.70 -13.45 -7.51
C ASP A 33 4.58 -12.63 -8.16
N GLY A 34 4.47 -11.35 -7.81
CA GLY A 34 3.53 -10.39 -8.41
C GLY A 34 2.09 -10.50 -7.90
N GLN A 35 1.77 -11.45 -7.02
CA GLN A 35 0.42 -11.62 -6.47
C GLN A 35 0.41 -12.30 -5.10
N MET A 36 -0.52 -11.88 -4.25
CA MET A 36 -0.65 -12.39 -2.89
C MET A 36 -2.10 -12.29 -2.38
N PRO A 37 -2.54 -13.15 -1.45
CA PRO A 37 -3.78 -12.94 -0.72
C PRO A 37 -3.75 -11.61 0.05
N LEU A 38 -4.83 -10.83 0.02
CA LEU A 38 -4.92 -9.47 0.58
C LEU A 38 -4.45 -9.39 2.02
N ARG A 39 -4.87 -10.34 2.88
CA ARG A 39 -4.44 -10.35 4.28
C ARG A 39 -2.93 -10.57 4.41
N ALA A 40 -2.39 -11.56 3.69
CA ALA A 40 -0.96 -11.85 3.70
C ALA A 40 -0.16 -10.67 3.15
N PHE A 41 -0.62 -10.06 2.06
CA PHE A 41 -0.02 -8.86 1.48
C PHE A 41 0.05 -7.71 2.49
N LEU A 42 -1.05 -7.37 3.16
CA LEU A 42 -1.10 -6.28 4.14
C LEU A 42 -0.14 -6.51 5.31
N ASP A 43 -0.10 -7.74 5.84
CA ASP A 43 0.76 -8.11 6.95
C ASP A 43 2.25 -8.11 6.54
N THR A 44 2.56 -8.64 5.35
CA THR A 44 3.91 -8.65 4.78
C THR A 44 4.43 -7.23 4.55
N ALA A 45 3.67 -6.39 3.85
CA ALA A 45 4.05 -5.02 3.56
C ALA A 45 4.25 -4.18 4.83
N ALA A 46 3.37 -4.33 5.83
CA ALA A 46 3.51 -3.65 7.11
C ALA A 46 4.82 -4.03 7.81
N ARG A 47 5.19 -5.32 7.76
CA ARG A 47 6.39 -5.85 8.42
C ARG A 47 7.67 -5.48 7.69
N GLU A 48 7.73 -5.68 6.37
CA GLU A 48 8.92 -5.45 5.55
C GLU A 48 9.31 -3.98 5.52
N HIS A 49 8.34 -3.09 5.35
CA HIS A 49 8.57 -1.64 5.27
C HIS A 49 8.44 -0.94 6.63
N ARG A 50 8.21 -1.70 7.72
CA ARG A 50 8.00 -1.19 9.09
C ARG A 50 6.93 -0.09 9.17
N LEU A 51 5.85 -0.27 8.41
CA LEU A 51 4.79 0.71 8.27
C LEU A 51 3.64 0.44 9.25
N PRO A 52 3.00 1.49 9.79
CA PRO A 52 1.70 1.34 10.42
C PRO A 52 0.67 0.80 9.43
N MET A 53 -0.20 -0.11 9.87
CA MET A 53 -1.25 -0.70 9.03
C MET A 53 -2.14 0.34 8.33
N ALA A 54 -2.31 1.52 8.92
CA ALA A 54 -3.06 2.60 8.30
C ALA A 54 -2.35 3.18 7.06
N GLU A 55 -1.02 3.34 7.11
CA GLU A 55 -0.22 3.78 5.96
C GLU A 55 -0.22 2.74 4.84
N VAL A 56 -0.14 1.45 5.19
CA VAL A 56 -0.27 0.35 4.23
C VAL A 56 -1.63 0.42 3.50
N LYS A 57 -2.72 0.68 4.23
CA LYS A 57 -4.05 0.82 3.63
C LYS A 57 -4.14 2.04 2.71
N TYR A 58 -3.60 3.18 3.14
CA TYR A 58 -3.57 4.38 2.30
C TYR A 58 -2.71 4.20 1.05
N GLY A 59 -1.53 3.59 1.19
CA GLY A 59 -0.68 3.20 0.07
C GLY A 59 -1.41 2.26 -0.89
N LEU A 60 -2.17 1.29 -0.39
CA LEU A 60 -2.92 0.34 -1.23
C LEU A 60 -4.03 1.06 -2.00
N THR A 61 -4.76 1.97 -1.35
CA THR A 61 -5.74 2.84 -2.02
C THR A 61 -5.08 3.69 -3.10
N ARG A 62 -3.90 4.28 -2.83
CA ARG A 62 -3.16 5.08 -3.81
C ARG A 62 -2.68 4.24 -4.98
N ALA A 63 -2.03 3.11 -4.73
CA ALA A 63 -1.52 2.19 -5.75
C ALA A 63 -2.64 1.69 -6.69
N LYS A 64 -3.81 1.37 -6.12
CA LYS A 64 -4.99 1.03 -6.91
C LYS A 64 -5.48 2.20 -7.76
N GLY A 65 -5.49 3.41 -7.22
CA GLY A 65 -5.86 4.63 -7.96
C GLY A 65 -4.88 4.98 -9.08
N LEU A 66 -3.59 4.66 -8.91
CA LEU A 66 -2.56 4.79 -9.94
C LEU A 66 -2.59 3.65 -10.98
N GLY A 67 -3.37 2.60 -10.74
CA GLY A 67 -3.44 1.44 -11.63
C GLY A 67 -2.17 0.58 -11.62
N THR A 68 -1.38 0.61 -10.55
CA THR A 68 -0.17 -0.24 -10.42
C THR A 68 -0.45 -1.57 -9.72
N ILE A 69 -1.53 -1.62 -8.94
CA ILE A 69 -1.98 -2.80 -8.21
C ILE A 69 -3.49 -2.96 -8.40
N SER A 70 -3.93 -4.19 -8.58
CA SER A 70 -5.35 -4.58 -8.60
C SER A 70 -5.71 -5.39 -7.34
N VAL A 71 -6.98 -5.31 -6.93
CA VAL A 71 -7.53 -6.17 -5.86
C VAL A 71 -8.79 -6.83 -6.40
N THR A 72 -8.77 -8.15 -6.52
CA THR A 72 -9.88 -8.93 -7.07
C THR A 72 -10.98 -9.16 -6.03
N GLY A 73 -12.18 -9.52 -6.49
CA GLY A 73 -13.30 -9.90 -5.60
C GLY A 73 -13.03 -11.14 -4.75
N ALA A 74 -12.03 -11.96 -5.13
CA ALA A 74 -11.55 -13.10 -4.35
C ALA A 74 -10.55 -12.72 -3.25
N GLY A 75 -10.24 -11.42 -3.10
CA GLY A 75 -9.28 -10.95 -2.10
C GLY A 75 -7.83 -11.24 -2.47
N ILE A 76 -7.51 -11.30 -3.77
CA ILE A 76 -6.12 -11.36 -4.25
C ILE A 76 -5.68 -9.95 -4.62
N VAL A 77 -4.48 -9.58 -4.18
CA VAL A 77 -3.78 -8.36 -4.58
C VAL A 77 -2.72 -8.76 -5.59
N ALA A 78 -2.70 -8.10 -6.74
CA ALA A 78 -1.77 -8.42 -7.82
C ALA A 78 -1.26 -7.16 -8.51
N LEU A 79 -0.09 -7.25 -9.13
CA LEU A 79 0.37 -6.24 -10.08
C LEU A 79 -0.66 -6.12 -11.23
N ALA A 80 -0.94 -4.88 -11.63
CA ALA A 80 -1.90 -4.56 -12.68
C ALA A 80 -1.27 -4.54 -14.09
#